data_AF-A0A2V7FEN5-F1
#
_entry.id   AF-A0A2V7FEN5-F1
#
_cell.length_a   1.000
_cell.length_b   1.000
_cell.length_c   1.000
_cell.angle_alpha   90.00
_cell.angle_beta   90.00
_cell.angle_gamma   90.00
#
_symmetry.space_group_name_H-M   'P 1'
#
loop_
_entity.id
_entity.type
_entity.pdbx_description
1 polymer ?
#
loop_
_entity_poly.entity_id
_entity_poly.type
_entity_poly.pdbx_seq_one_letter_code
_entity_poly.pdbx_strand_id
1 'polypeptide(L)'
;MLTGGWRGRALVLVLCVLVAGCAQRPDAAAAVTLVFKHAKILGPSDPVPALLREFERRHPGVRVQAESLSWNSDDQHQFFVINLEGRGAAFDVMMLDVVWVAEFARAGWLLDLSPWVTRAELEPHFPSTIAPATWNGRVWAMPWLMNVGILYYRADLLGKYGLTPPRTWEALVDQVVRVRAAERNPRLDGVLWQGRQYEGLTVNALEAIWANGGRMFGADGTVFPDEERAAGGLAFLRAL
;
A
#
# COMPACT_ATOMS: atom_id res chain seq x y z
N MET A 1 20.28 -67.28 -73.31
CA MET A 1 21.29 -66.31 -73.78
C MET A 1 20.94 -65.00 -73.09
N LEU A 2 21.61 -64.44 -72.08
CA LEU A 2 23.03 -64.22 -71.73
C LEU A 2 23.10 -64.20 -70.17
N THR A 3 23.82 -65.09 -69.48
CA THR A 3 25.21 -65.00 -68.95
C THR A 3 25.57 -63.81 -68.04
N GLY A 4 26.02 -64.14 -66.81
CA GLY A 4 26.87 -63.32 -65.93
C GLY A 4 26.25 -63.05 -64.55
N GLY A 5 26.83 -63.31 -63.38
CA GLY A 5 28.18 -63.72 -63.01
C GLY A 5 28.66 -62.98 -61.75
N TRP A 6 28.58 -63.64 -60.59
CA TRP A 6 29.56 -63.68 -59.48
C TRP A 6 29.81 -62.49 -58.51
N ARG A 7 29.93 -62.86 -57.21
CA ARG A 7 30.62 -62.20 -56.05
C ARG A 7 29.96 -60.91 -55.53
N GLY A 8 29.62 -60.73 -54.25
CA GLY A 8 30.15 -61.28 -53.01
C GLY A 8 30.55 -60.09 -52.12
N ARG A 9 30.01 -60.02 -50.89
CA ARG A 9 30.62 -59.47 -49.65
C ARG A 9 29.52 -59.15 -48.62
N ALA A 10 29.63 -59.83 -47.47
CA ALA A 10 28.91 -59.49 -46.25
C ALA A 10 29.39 -58.12 -45.75
N LEU A 11 28.45 -57.22 -45.43
CA LEU A 11 28.73 -55.96 -44.78
C LEU A 11 28.26 -56.05 -43.33
N VAL A 12 29.21 -56.17 -42.41
CA VAL A 12 29.01 -55.93 -40.98
C VAL A 12 28.96 -54.42 -40.79
N LEU A 13 27.78 -53.88 -40.44
CA LEU A 13 27.63 -52.49 -40.03
C LEU A 13 27.57 -52.44 -38.50
N VAL A 14 28.67 -51.96 -37.92
CA VAL A 14 28.84 -51.68 -36.50
C VAL A 14 27.83 -50.61 -36.09
N LEU A 15 26.91 -50.98 -35.19
CA LEU A 15 25.96 -50.06 -34.58
C LEU A 15 26.70 -49.25 -33.50
N CYS A 16 27.15 -48.04 -33.83
CA CYS A 16 27.63 -47.07 -32.84
C CYS A 16 26.44 -46.61 -31.98
N VAL A 17 26.22 -47.26 -30.85
CA VAL A 17 25.36 -46.78 -29.79
C VAL A 17 26.01 -45.52 -29.20
N LEU A 18 25.59 -44.35 -29.69
CA LEU A 18 25.84 -43.08 -29.02
C LEU A 18 24.97 -43.06 -27.76
N VAL A 19 25.58 -43.40 -26.63
CA VAL A 19 25.02 -43.11 -25.31
C VAL A 19 25.07 -41.60 -25.14
N ALA A 20 24.06 -40.90 -25.67
CA ALA A 20 23.76 -39.53 -25.29
C ALA A 20 23.29 -39.58 -23.84
N GLY A 21 24.25 -39.59 -22.91
CA GLY A 21 23.98 -39.35 -21.51
C GLY A 21 23.32 -37.98 -21.40
N CYS A 22 22.03 -37.96 -21.11
CA CYS A 22 21.36 -36.80 -20.58
C CYS A 22 21.99 -36.50 -19.21
N ALA A 23 23.12 -35.81 -19.22
CA ALA A 23 23.54 -35.03 -18.07
C ALA A 23 22.42 -34.00 -17.85
N GLN A 24 21.54 -34.30 -16.89
CA GLN A 24 20.62 -33.33 -16.34
C GLN A 24 21.46 -32.11 -15.96
N ARG A 25 21.33 -31.05 -16.77
CA ARG A 25 21.67 -29.71 -16.31
C ARG A 25 20.92 -29.56 -14.99
N PRO A 26 21.56 -29.12 -13.90
CA PRO A 26 20.83 -28.80 -12.70
C PRO A 26 19.74 -27.82 -13.11
N ASP A 27 18.48 -28.21 -12.92
CA ASP A 27 17.35 -27.33 -13.15
C ASP A 27 17.68 -26.02 -12.46
N ALA A 28 17.68 -24.93 -13.23
CA ALA A 28 17.63 -23.61 -12.63
C ALA A 28 16.44 -23.66 -11.68
N ALA A 29 16.70 -23.56 -10.36
CA ALA A 29 15.70 -23.73 -9.32
C ALA A 29 14.40 -23.07 -9.75
N ALA A 30 13.30 -23.84 -9.77
CA ALA A 30 12.02 -23.38 -10.28
C ALA A 30 11.69 -22.00 -9.72
N ALA A 31 11.40 -21.04 -10.60
CA ALA A 31 11.22 -19.66 -10.19
C ALA A 31 10.08 -19.56 -9.16
N VAL A 32 10.37 -19.01 -7.99
CA VAL A 32 9.38 -18.74 -6.95
C VAL A 32 8.53 -17.56 -7.41
N THR A 33 7.21 -17.73 -7.45
CA THR A 33 6.29 -16.62 -7.74
C THR A 33 5.59 -16.19 -6.46
N LEU A 34 5.73 -14.92 -6.11
CA LEU A 34 5.02 -14.27 -5.01
C LEU A 34 3.84 -13.50 -5.58
N VAL A 35 2.66 -13.64 -4.96
CA VAL A 35 1.48 -12.83 -5.29
C VAL A 35 1.39 -11.68 -4.29
N PHE A 36 1.52 -10.45 -4.80
CA PHE A 36 1.48 -9.22 -4.02
C PHE A 36 0.18 -8.46 -4.25
N LYS A 37 -0.63 -8.35 -3.18
CA LYS A 37 -1.88 -7.58 -3.18
C LYS A 37 -1.63 -6.17 -2.69
N HIS A 38 -2.00 -5.16 -3.46
CA HIS A 38 -1.78 -3.76 -3.08
C HIS A 38 -2.93 -2.84 -3.47
N ALA A 39 -3.13 -1.77 -2.71
CA ALA A 39 -4.05 -0.70 -3.09
C ALA A 39 -3.67 -0.13 -4.46
N LYS A 40 -4.68 0.28 -5.22
CA LYS A 40 -4.45 1.10 -6.41
C LYS A 40 -3.86 2.46 -6.00
N ILE A 41 -2.65 2.74 -6.45
CA ILE A 41 -2.01 4.04 -6.27
C ILE A 41 -2.70 5.05 -7.21
N LEU A 42 -3.27 6.10 -6.63
CA LEU A 42 -3.95 7.16 -7.38
C LEU A 42 -2.93 8.17 -7.93
N GLY A 43 -3.20 8.66 -9.14
CA GLY A 43 -2.37 9.65 -9.82
C GLY A 43 -1.68 9.09 -11.07
N PRO A 44 -0.90 9.94 -11.77
CA PRO A 44 -0.29 9.57 -13.04
C PRO A 44 0.95 8.67 -12.89
N SER A 45 1.52 8.58 -11.69
CA SER A 45 2.80 7.91 -11.44
C SER A 45 2.64 6.79 -10.42
N ASP A 46 2.38 5.58 -10.89
CA ASP A 46 2.43 4.37 -10.06
C ASP A 46 3.87 3.83 -9.98
N PRO A 47 4.53 3.85 -8.81
CA PRO A 47 5.90 3.38 -8.66
C PRO A 47 6.01 1.85 -8.60
N VAL A 48 4.92 1.13 -8.29
CA VAL A 48 4.95 -0.31 -7.99
C VAL A 48 5.59 -1.12 -9.12
N PRO A 49 5.23 -0.95 -10.41
CA PRO A 49 5.83 -1.73 -11.49
C PRO A 49 7.35 -1.53 -11.61
N ALA A 50 7.85 -0.32 -11.36
CA ALA A 50 9.29 -0.05 -11.45
C ALA A 50 10.05 -0.68 -10.28
N LEU A 51 9.49 -0.60 -9.07
CA LEU A 51 10.08 -1.20 -7.87
C LEU A 51 10.13 -2.73 -7.97
N LEU A 52 9.06 -3.35 -8.47
CA LEU A 52 9.01 -4.81 -8.66
C LEU A 52 10.01 -5.28 -9.72
N ARG A 53 10.14 -4.56 -10.85
CA ARG A 53 11.18 -4.88 -11.84
C ARG A 53 12.58 -4.84 -11.25
N GLU A 54 12.86 -3.83 -10.42
CA GLU A 54 14.15 -3.70 -9.77
C GLU A 54 14.38 -4.79 -8.73
N PHE A 55 13.34 -5.17 -7.98
CA PHE A 55 13.38 -6.30 -7.06
C PHE A 55 13.69 -7.61 -7.79
N GLU A 56 12.93 -7.96 -8.83
CA GLU A 56 13.17 -9.18 -9.62
C GLU A 56 14.56 -9.21 -10.28
N ARG A 57 15.10 -8.05 -10.65
CA ARG A 57 16.47 -7.93 -11.18
C ARG A 57 17.53 -8.27 -10.12
N ARG A 58 17.30 -7.89 -8.86
CA ARG A 58 18.20 -8.17 -7.73
C ARG A 58 18.04 -9.58 -7.15
N HIS A 59 16.91 -10.24 -7.42
CA HIS A 59 16.59 -11.57 -6.94
C HIS A 59 16.32 -12.53 -8.10
N PRO A 60 17.36 -12.97 -8.85
CA PRO A 60 17.20 -13.96 -9.90
C PRO A 60 16.53 -15.23 -9.37
N GLY A 61 15.43 -15.63 -10.01
CA GLY A 61 14.62 -16.79 -9.58
C GLY A 61 13.38 -16.43 -8.76
N VAL A 62 13.14 -15.14 -8.47
CA VAL A 62 11.87 -14.67 -7.89
C VAL A 62 11.08 -13.87 -8.93
N ARG A 63 9.77 -14.11 -8.97
CA ARG A 63 8.77 -13.35 -9.74
C ARG A 63 7.73 -12.80 -8.80
N VAL A 64 7.21 -11.60 -9.11
CA VAL A 64 6.14 -10.97 -8.33
C VAL A 64 4.94 -10.69 -9.23
N GLN A 65 3.85 -11.40 -8.97
CA GLN A 65 2.54 -11.13 -9.56
C GLN A 65 1.83 -10.08 -8.71
N ALA A 66 1.83 -8.83 -9.17
CA ALA A 66 1.14 -7.74 -8.51
C ALA A 66 -0.34 -7.68 -8.91
N GLU A 67 -1.21 -7.65 -7.92
CA GLU A 67 -2.66 -7.57 -8.10
C GLU A 67 -3.20 -6.37 -7.34
N SER A 68 -3.62 -5.36 -8.10
CA SER A 68 -4.16 -4.12 -7.55
C SER A 68 -5.60 -4.32 -7.08
N LEU A 69 -5.88 -3.88 -5.85
CA LEU A 69 -7.21 -3.81 -5.25
C LEU A 69 -7.86 -2.43 -5.49
N SER A 70 -9.06 -2.24 -4.95
CA SER A 70 -9.71 -0.92 -4.87
C SER A 70 -8.77 0.10 -4.22
N TRP A 71 -8.94 1.39 -4.56
CA TRP A 71 -8.28 2.48 -3.83
C TRP A 71 -8.98 2.79 -2.50
N ASN A 72 -10.23 2.33 -2.34
CA ASN A 72 -11.00 2.51 -1.12
C ASN A 72 -10.45 1.57 -0.02
N SER A 73 -10.17 2.12 1.17
CA SER A 73 -9.59 1.35 2.28
C SER A 73 -10.56 0.27 2.81
N ASP A 74 -11.86 0.57 2.89
CA ASP A 74 -12.89 -0.34 3.38
C ASP A 74 -13.03 -1.58 2.48
N ASP A 75 -13.05 -1.37 1.16
CA ASP A 75 -13.10 -2.45 0.16
C ASP A 75 -11.89 -3.40 0.28
N GLN A 76 -10.71 -2.82 0.54
CA GLN A 76 -9.47 -3.58 0.70
C GLN A 76 -9.46 -4.39 2.00
N HIS A 77 -9.84 -3.78 3.12
CA HIS A 77 -9.98 -4.48 4.39
C HIS A 77 -10.94 -5.66 4.27
N GLN A 78 -12.14 -5.41 3.73
CA GLN A 78 -13.15 -6.45 3.53
C GLN A 78 -12.64 -7.57 2.62
N PHE A 79 -11.92 -7.24 1.54
CA PHE A 79 -11.31 -8.25 0.66
C PHE A 79 -10.36 -9.15 1.45
N PHE A 80 -9.45 -8.58 2.23
CA PHE A 80 -8.48 -9.38 2.98
C PHE A 80 -9.16 -10.24 4.05
N VAL A 81 -10.06 -9.68 4.86
CA VAL A 81 -10.80 -10.42 5.90
C VAL A 81 -11.50 -11.63 5.31
N ILE A 82 -12.26 -11.46 4.21
CA ILE A 82 -13.00 -12.56 3.57
C ILE A 82 -12.07 -13.68 3.10
N ASN A 83 -10.97 -13.33 2.44
CA ASN A 83 -10.05 -14.33 1.87
C ASN A 83 -9.22 -15.06 2.94
N LEU A 84 -8.82 -14.36 4.00
CA LEU A 84 -8.03 -14.91 5.10
C LEU A 84 -8.89 -15.80 6.02
N GLU A 85 -10.10 -15.37 6.37
CA GLU A 85 -11.07 -16.20 7.11
C GLU A 85 -11.43 -17.48 6.35
N GLY A 86 -11.60 -17.38 5.02
CA GLY A 86 -11.85 -18.52 4.16
C GLY A 86 -10.69 -19.51 4.03
N ARG A 87 -9.52 -19.20 4.64
CA ARG A 87 -8.24 -19.94 4.51
C ARG A 87 -7.82 -20.16 3.06
N GLY A 88 -8.29 -19.29 2.17
CA GLY A 88 -8.12 -19.38 0.72
C GLY A 88 -7.12 -18.38 0.17
N ALA A 89 -6.26 -17.80 1.01
CA ALA A 89 -5.37 -16.72 0.60
C ALA A 89 -4.37 -17.22 -0.46
N ALA A 90 -4.69 -16.93 -1.72
CA ALA A 90 -3.82 -17.13 -2.88
C ALA A 90 -2.80 -15.97 -3.05
N PHE A 91 -2.44 -15.31 -1.94
CA PHE A 91 -1.50 -14.20 -1.92
C PHE A 91 -0.50 -14.33 -0.78
N ASP A 92 0.73 -13.88 -1.04
CA ASP A 92 1.87 -14.03 -0.14
C ASP A 92 2.22 -12.72 0.58
N VAL A 93 2.00 -11.59 -0.09
CA VAL A 93 2.33 -10.26 0.44
C VAL A 93 1.12 -9.35 0.32
N MET A 94 0.82 -8.62 1.40
CA MET A 94 -0.28 -7.66 1.47
C MET A 94 0.25 -6.27 1.75
N MET A 95 -0.21 -5.28 1.00
CA MET A 95 -0.15 -3.89 1.43
C MET A 95 -1.33 -3.62 2.37
N LEU A 96 -1.02 -3.25 3.61
CA LEU A 96 -2.00 -3.01 4.66
C LEU A 96 -2.03 -1.53 5.04
N ASP A 97 -3.21 -1.07 5.44
CA ASP A 97 -3.33 0.18 6.19
C ASP A 97 -2.76 -0.01 7.61
N VAL A 98 -2.21 1.08 8.17
CA VAL A 98 -1.54 1.09 9.47
C VAL A 98 -2.47 0.71 10.61
N VAL A 99 -3.77 0.98 10.47
CA VAL A 99 -4.79 0.67 11.48
C VAL A 99 -5.16 -0.82 11.55
N TRP A 100 -4.79 -1.63 10.55
CA TRP A 100 -5.18 -3.05 10.46
C TRP A 100 -4.15 -4.02 11.06
N VAL A 101 -2.88 -3.60 11.20
CA VAL A 101 -1.78 -4.52 11.54
C VAL A 101 -2.04 -5.26 12.85
N ALA A 102 -2.46 -4.56 13.90
CA ALA A 102 -2.77 -5.17 15.19
C ALA A 102 -3.95 -6.15 15.13
N GLU A 103 -4.99 -5.80 14.36
CA GLU A 103 -6.15 -6.66 14.13
C GLU A 103 -5.73 -7.97 13.43
N PHE A 104 -4.98 -7.85 12.34
CA PHE A 104 -4.59 -8.97 11.50
C PHE A 104 -3.54 -9.86 12.18
N ALA A 105 -2.62 -9.26 12.95
CA ALA A 105 -1.67 -9.98 13.80
C ALA A 105 -2.41 -10.81 14.86
N ARG A 106 -3.40 -10.20 15.53
CA ARG A 106 -4.23 -10.89 16.54
C ARG A 106 -5.05 -12.03 15.93
N ALA A 107 -5.54 -11.87 14.70
CA ALA A 107 -6.26 -12.90 13.96
C ALA A 107 -5.36 -14.05 13.46
N GLY A 108 -4.03 -13.90 13.57
CA GLY A 108 -3.06 -14.91 13.12
C GLY A 108 -2.86 -14.93 11.60
N TRP A 109 -3.19 -13.84 10.91
CA TRP A 109 -3.05 -13.73 9.46
C TRP A 109 -1.71 -13.16 9.00
N LEU A 110 -0.94 -12.57 9.92
CA LEU A 110 0.38 -12.01 9.62
C LEU A 110 1.47 -12.94 10.13
N LEU A 111 2.59 -12.93 9.42
CA LEU A 111 3.83 -13.55 9.86
C LEU A 111 4.54 -12.60 10.84
N ASP A 112 4.97 -13.12 11.99
CA ASP A 112 5.80 -12.36 12.95
C ASP A 112 7.17 -12.10 12.34
N LEU A 113 7.44 -10.88 11.89
CA LEU A 113 8.69 -10.52 11.20
C LEU A 113 9.89 -10.35 12.16
N SER A 114 9.66 -10.34 13.48
CA SER A 114 10.70 -10.09 14.49
C SER A 114 11.96 -10.97 14.35
N PRO A 115 11.87 -12.27 13.96
CA PRO A 115 13.06 -13.12 13.74
C PRO A 115 13.89 -12.75 12.51
N TRP A 116 13.30 -12.02 11.55
CA TRP A 116 13.90 -11.72 10.25
C TRP A 116 14.32 -10.26 10.08
N VAL A 117 13.73 -9.36 10.87
CA VAL A 117 13.99 -7.93 10.77
C VAL A 117 14.93 -7.48 11.88
N THR A 118 16.06 -6.93 11.47
CA THR A 118 17.06 -6.37 12.38
C THR A 118 16.71 -4.94 12.79
N ARG A 119 17.25 -4.51 13.93
CA ARG A 119 17.15 -3.10 14.35
C ARG A 119 17.72 -2.13 13.31
N ALA A 120 18.77 -2.55 12.60
CA ALA A 120 19.41 -1.74 11.55
C ALA A 120 18.49 -1.54 10.33
N GLU A 121 17.61 -2.49 10.04
CA GLU A 121 16.61 -2.35 8.97
C GLU A 121 15.44 -1.45 9.39
N LEU A 122 15.14 -1.35 10.69
CA LEU A 122 14.08 -0.47 11.22
C LEU A 122 14.55 0.97 11.43
N GLU A 123 15.83 1.20 11.74
CA GLU A 123 16.38 2.53 12.04
C GLU A 123 16.10 3.60 10.97
N PRO A 124 16.15 3.30 9.66
CA PRO A 124 15.87 4.30 8.62
C PRO A 124 14.41 4.77 8.59
N HIS A 125 13.50 4.07 9.26
CA HIS A 125 12.08 4.40 9.28
C HIS A 125 11.72 5.32 10.46
N PHE A 126 10.71 6.17 10.24
CA PHE A 126 10.24 7.06 11.30
C PHE A 126 9.59 6.25 12.44
N PRO A 127 9.86 6.57 13.72
CA PRO A 127 9.24 5.87 14.85
C PRO A 127 7.71 5.80 14.78
N SER A 128 7.06 6.84 14.25
CA SER A 128 5.61 6.90 14.03
C SER A 128 5.08 5.89 13.03
N THR A 129 5.94 5.36 12.15
CA THR A 129 5.59 4.31 11.17
C THR A 129 5.90 2.91 11.70
N ILE A 130 6.90 2.77 12.57
CA ILE A 130 7.23 1.49 13.23
C ILE A 130 6.19 1.14 14.30
N ALA A 131 5.69 2.13 15.03
CA ALA A 131 4.72 1.93 16.11
C ALA A 131 3.45 1.16 15.65
N PRO A 132 2.73 1.56 14.58
CA PRO A 132 1.57 0.81 14.10
C PRO A 132 1.94 -0.53 13.45
N ALA A 133 3.16 -0.69 12.95
CA ALA A 133 3.66 -1.96 12.42
C ALA A 133 4.02 -2.98 13.54
N THR A 134 3.99 -2.55 14.80
CA THR A 134 4.36 -3.34 15.97
C THR A 134 3.13 -3.63 16.84
N TRP A 135 2.96 -4.88 17.24
CA TRP A 135 1.89 -5.28 18.16
C TRP A 135 2.40 -6.32 19.15
N ASN A 136 2.11 -6.13 20.44
CA ASN A 136 2.61 -6.96 21.54
C ASN A 136 4.14 -7.17 21.50
N GLY A 137 4.89 -6.10 21.21
CA GLY A 137 6.35 -6.10 21.19
C GLY A 137 7.00 -6.83 20.01
N ARG A 138 6.20 -7.23 19.01
CA ARG A 138 6.64 -7.92 17.80
C ARG A 138 6.35 -7.08 16.57
N VAL A 139 7.20 -7.18 15.55
CA VAL A 139 7.03 -6.49 14.26
C VAL A 139 6.23 -7.39 13.34
N TRP A 140 5.15 -6.88 12.76
CA TRP A 140 4.22 -7.66 11.91
C TRP A 140 4.14 -7.14 10.48
N ALA A 141 4.69 -5.96 10.21
CA ALA A 141 4.73 -5.35 8.89
C ALA A 141 6.00 -4.51 8.72
N MET A 142 6.42 -4.28 7.48
CA MET A 142 7.48 -3.33 7.16
C MET A 142 6.87 -2.04 6.60
N PRO A 143 7.19 -0.86 7.17
CA PRO A 143 6.73 0.39 6.60
C PRO A 143 7.35 0.62 5.22
N TRP A 144 6.51 1.02 4.27
CA TRP A 144 6.95 1.25 2.88
C TRP A 144 6.52 2.63 2.38
N LEU A 145 5.35 3.09 2.80
CA LEU A 145 4.74 4.37 2.44
C LEU A 145 4.25 5.05 3.71
N MET A 146 4.42 6.36 3.78
CA MET A 146 3.75 7.20 4.78
C MET A 146 2.99 8.30 4.06
N ASN A 147 1.83 8.65 4.60
CA ASN A 147 1.06 9.81 4.18
C ASN A 147 1.08 10.85 5.30
N VAL A 148 1.09 12.12 4.90
CA VAL A 148 1.00 13.26 5.81
C VAL A 148 -0.11 14.18 5.33
N GLY A 149 -0.98 14.59 6.24
CA GLY A 149 -2.01 15.59 5.96
C GLY A 149 -1.38 16.96 5.73
N ILE A 150 -1.66 17.57 4.57
CA ILE A 150 -1.18 18.91 4.22
C ILE A 150 -2.28 19.73 3.56
N LEU A 151 -2.31 21.03 3.87
CA LEU A 151 -3.22 21.97 3.24
C LEU A 151 -2.60 22.50 1.95
N TYR A 152 -3.16 22.10 0.81
CA TYR A 152 -2.89 22.76 -0.47
C TYR A 152 -3.78 23.99 -0.63
N TYR A 153 -3.21 25.08 -1.14
CA TYR A 153 -3.94 26.35 -1.31
C TYR A 153 -3.57 27.03 -2.63
N ARG A 154 -4.45 27.92 -3.10
CA ARG A 154 -4.25 28.74 -4.31
C ARG A 154 -3.44 29.98 -3.97
N ALA A 155 -2.12 29.89 -4.15
CA ALA A 155 -1.19 30.99 -3.85
C ALA A 155 -1.50 32.29 -4.62
N ASP A 156 -2.02 32.18 -5.85
CA ASP A 156 -2.43 33.31 -6.67
C ASP A 156 -3.66 34.04 -6.09
N LEU A 157 -4.63 33.30 -5.52
CA LEU A 157 -5.77 33.91 -4.83
C LEU A 157 -5.32 34.59 -3.53
N LEU A 158 -4.48 33.93 -2.73
CA LEU A 158 -3.96 34.56 -1.52
C LEU A 158 -3.17 35.84 -1.84
N GLY A 159 -2.30 35.80 -2.85
CA GLY A 159 -1.54 36.97 -3.32
C GLY A 159 -2.43 38.11 -3.82
N LYS A 160 -3.46 37.81 -4.63
CA LYS A 160 -4.42 38.80 -5.15
C LYS A 160 -5.13 39.59 -4.05
N TYR A 161 -5.41 38.96 -2.91
CA TYR A 161 -6.13 39.58 -1.80
C TYR A 161 -5.24 40.02 -0.63
N GLY A 162 -3.91 39.91 -0.78
CA GLY A 162 -2.95 40.26 0.28
C GLY A 162 -3.08 39.37 1.52
N LEU A 163 -3.43 38.10 1.33
CA LEU A 163 -3.61 37.10 2.38
C LEU A 163 -2.37 36.22 2.51
N THR A 164 -2.12 35.71 3.71
CA THR A 164 -1.10 34.69 3.98
C THR A 164 -1.74 33.32 4.15
N PRO A 165 -1.01 32.21 3.93
CA PRO A 165 -1.56 30.87 4.13
C PRO A 165 -2.11 30.72 5.55
N PRO A 166 -3.36 30.23 5.71
CA PRO A 166 -4.02 30.20 7.01
C PRO A 166 -3.30 29.22 7.95
N ARG A 167 -3.22 29.61 9.22
CA ARG A 167 -2.61 28.81 10.29
C ARG A 167 -3.64 28.22 11.26
N THR A 168 -4.88 28.67 11.17
CA THR A 168 -6.01 28.16 11.94
C THR A 168 -7.20 27.95 11.02
N TRP A 169 -8.15 27.18 11.50
CA TRP A 169 -9.38 26.87 10.78
C TRP A 169 -10.28 28.09 10.60
N GLU A 170 -10.37 28.95 11.61
CA GLU A 170 -11.13 30.20 11.56
C GLU A 170 -10.54 31.12 10.49
N ALA A 171 -9.21 31.25 10.44
CA ALA A 171 -8.54 32.02 9.40
C ALA A 171 -8.79 31.43 8.01
N LEU A 172 -8.83 30.10 7.85
CA LEU A 172 -9.17 29.47 6.59
C LEU A 172 -10.59 29.83 6.15
N VAL A 173 -11.58 29.73 7.05
CA VAL A 173 -12.99 30.05 6.75
C VAL A 173 -13.15 31.52 6.38
N ASP A 174 -12.57 32.44 7.14
CA ASP A 174 -12.64 33.88 6.86
C ASP A 174 -12.03 34.22 5.50
N GLN A 175 -10.88 33.61 5.18
CA GLN A 175 -10.24 33.78 3.88
C GLN A 175 -11.10 33.21 2.74
N VAL A 176 -11.68 32.02 2.92
CA VAL A 176 -12.59 31.40 1.95
C VAL A 176 -13.81 32.30 1.69
N VAL A 177 -14.48 32.79 2.74
CA VAL A 177 -15.66 33.66 2.62
C VAL A 177 -15.29 34.93 1.86
N ARG A 178 -14.18 35.58 2.23
CA ARG A 178 -13.70 36.80 1.55
C ARG A 178 -13.39 36.56 0.08
N VAL A 179 -12.63 35.51 -0.24
CA VAL A 179 -12.22 35.21 -1.61
C VAL A 179 -13.42 34.83 -2.47
N ARG A 180 -14.33 33.98 -1.98
CA ARG A 180 -15.53 33.59 -2.75
C ARG A 180 -16.45 34.77 -3.04
N ALA A 181 -16.67 35.64 -2.06
CA ALA A 181 -17.49 36.84 -2.24
C ALA A 181 -16.90 37.82 -3.28
N ALA A 182 -15.57 37.91 -3.34
CA ALA A 182 -14.87 38.79 -4.27
C ALA A 182 -14.75 38.20 -5.69
N GLU A 183 -14.46 36.90 -5.83
CA GLU A 183 -14.34 36.24 -7.14
C GLU A 183 -15.68 36.06 -7.84
N ARG A 184 -16.78 35.84 -7.09
CA ARG A 184 -18.12 35.55 -7.62
C ARG A 184 -18.13 34.47 -8.71
N ASN A 185 -17.17 33.54 -8.63
CA ASN A 185 -17.03 32.45 -9.58
C ASN A 185 -17.79 31.23 -9.05
N PRO A 186 -18.85 30.77 -9.72
CA PRO A 186 -19.64 29.63 -9.26
C PRO A 186 -18.86 28.30 -9.31
N ARG A 187 -17.69 28.27 -9.97
CA ARG A 187 -16.78 27.11 -10.00
C ARG A 187 -15.69 27.18 -8.94
N LEU A 188 -15.70 28.20 -8.09
CA LEU A 188 -14.77 28.34 -6.98
C LEU A 188 -15.46 27.96 -5.68
N ASP A 189 -15.13 26.76 -5.21
CA ASP A 189 -15.49 26.29 -3.88
C ASP A 189 -14.50 26.76 -2.81
N GLY A 190 -14.85 26.52 -1.54
CA GLY A 190 -14.06 26.97 -0.40
C GLY A 190 -12.96 26.00 -0.03
N VAL A 191 -13.35 24.86 0.57
CA VAL A 191 -12.44 23.81 1.00
C VAL A 191 -12.89 22.49 0.40
N LEU A 192 -11.96 21.76 -0.23
CA LEU A 192 -12.20 20.41 -0.72
C LEU A 192 -11.65 19.40 0.30
N TRP A 193 -12.48 18.45 0.71
CA TRP A 193 -12.16 17.42 1.70
C TRP A 193 -12.92 16.12 1.40
N GLN A 194 -12.54 15.03 2.07
CA GLN A 194 -13.05 13.68 1.80
C GLN A 194 -14.32 13.38 2.61
N GLY A 195 -15.45 13.96 2.19
CA GLY A 195 -16.74 13.84 2.92
C GLY A 195 -17.61 12.63 2.59
N ARG A 196 -17.16 11.71 1.75
CA ARG A 196 -17.93 10.50 1.39
C ARG A 196 -17.97 9.51 2.57
N GLN A 197 -19.01 8.68 2.66
CA GLN A 197 -19.06 7.58 3.63
C GLN A 197 -18.04 6.47 3.28
N TYR A 198 -16.85 6.58 3.83
CA TYR A 198 -15.77 5.58 3.86
C TYR A 198 -14.72 6.02 4.90
N GLU A 199 -13.67 5.23 5.10
CA GLU A 199 -12.57 5.54 6.04
C GLU A 199 -12.01 6.97 5.94
N GLY A 200 -11.90 7.56 4.74
CA GLY A 200 -11.37 8.92 4.59
C GLY A 200 -12.19 10.02 5.28
N LEU A 201 -13.51 9.83 5.45
CA LEU A 201 -14.33 10.73 6.26
C LEU A 201 -13.97 10.61 7.75
N THR A 202 -13.72 9.39 8.22
CA THR A 202 -13.25 9.15 9.59
C THR A 202 -11.91 9.83 9.82
N VAL A 203 -10.98 9.74 8.86
CA VAL A 203 -9.68 10.43 8.92
C VAL A 203 -9.87 11.94 9.04
N ASN A 204 -10.63 12.57 8.14
CA ASN A 204 -10.84 14.02 8.20
C ASN A 204 -11.57 14.47 9.48
N ALA A 205 -12.53 13.68 9.98
CA ALA A 205 -13.19 13.93 11.25
C ALA A 205 -12.19 13.92 12.42
N LEU A 206 -11.29 12.93 12.47
CA LEU A 206 -10.28 12.82 13.51
C LEU A 206 -9.23 13.92 13.42
N GLU A 207 -8.80 14.29 12.23
CA GLU A 207 -7.91 15.45 12.02
C GLU A 207 -8.52 16.74 12.58
N ALA A 208 -9.81 16.98 12.35
CA ALA A 208 -10.51 18.15 12.89
C ALA A 208 -10.63 18.09 14.43
N ILE A 209 -10.93 16.91 14.99
CA ILE A 209 -10.98 16.70 16.45
C ILE A 209 -9.62 16.96 17.09
N TRP A 210 -8.54 16.40 16.52
CA TRP A 210 -7.18 16.59 17.03
C TRP A 210 -6.70 18.02 16.89
N ALA A 211 -7.02 18.69 15.77
CA ALA A 211 -6.72 20.11 15.59
C ALA A 211 -7.42 21.00 16.61
N ASN A 212 -8.60 20.59 17.09
CA ASN A 212 -9.31 21.25 18.19
C ASN A 212 -8.87 20.77 19.60
N GLY A 213 -7.76 20.02 19.68
CA GLY A 213 -7.19 19.53 20.94
C GLY A 213 -8.02 18.44 21.63
N GLY A 214 -8.94 17.79 20.91
CA GLY A 214 -9.65 16.60 21.36
C GLY A 214 -8.82 15.34 21.15
N ARG A 215 -9.23 14.24 21.79
CA ARG A 215 -8.55 12.93 21.72
C ARG A 215 -9.56 11.82 21.51
N MET A 216 -9.15 10.73 20.85
CA MET A 216 -10.00 9.56 20.66
C MET A 216 -10.10 8.71 21.94
N PHE A 217 -9.02 8.58 22.71
CA PHE A 217 -8.99 7.77 23.92
C PHE A 217 -8.35 8.51 25.09
N GLY A 218 -8.93 8.34 26.28
CA GLY A 218 -8.34 8.69 27.56
C GLY A 218 -7.30 7.66 28.02
N ALA A 219 -6.53 8.00 29.06
CA ALA A 219 -5.54 7.08 29.64
C ALA A 219 -6.17 5.82 30.26
N ASP A 220 -7.45 5.90 30.63
CA ASP A 220 -8.29 4.84 31.17
C ASP A 220 -9.05 4.05 30.09
N GLY A 221 -8.86 4.40 28.81
CA GLY A 221 -9.59 3.79 27.69
C GLY A 221 -10.96 4.41 27.41
N THR A 222 -11.36 5.47 28.14
CA THR A 222 -12.59 6.21 27.83
C THR A 222 -12.54 6.75 26.40
N VAL A 223 -13.58 6.51 25.62
CA VAL A 223 -13.67 6.96 24.23
C VAL A 223 -14.14 8.41 24.21
N PHE A 224 -13.42 9.27 23.48
CA PHE A 224 -13.62 10.72 23.42
C PHE A 224 -13.76 11.38 24.80
N PRO A 225 -12.72 11.34 25.66
CA PRO A 225 -12.78 11.89 27.02
C PRO A 225 -13.01 13.41 27.07
N ASP A 226 -12.76 14.10 25.96
CA ASP A 226 -12.90 15.55 25.80
C ASP A 226 -14.07 15.84 24.81
N GLU A 227 -15.29 15.40 25.14
CA GLU A 227 -16.46 15.43 24.23
C GLU A 227 -16.72 16.82 23.64
N GLU A 228 -16.64 17.89 24.43
CA GLU A 228 -16.85 19.26 23.95
C GLU A 228 -15.83 19.66 22.89
N ARG A 229 -14.57 19.25 23.04
CA ARG A 229 -13.52 19.51 22.04
C ARG A 229 -13.73 18.68 20.79
N ALA A 230 -14.15 17.42 20.94
CA ALA A 230 -14.49 16.58 19.79
C ALA A 230 -15.67 17.18 19.00
N ALA A 231 -16.73 17.57 19.70
CA ALA A 231 -17.89 18.24 19.11
C ALA A 231 -17.50 19.55 18.41
N GLY A 232 -16.62 20.35 19.01
CA GLY A 232 -16.11 21.58 18.40
C GLY A 232 -15.35 21.33 17.08
N GLY A 233 -14.48 20.31 17.03
CA GLY A 233 -13.77 19.94 15.81
C GLY A 233 -14.72 19.49 14.68
N LEU A 234 -15.79 18.76 15.02
CA LEU A 234 -16.81 18.35 14.06
C LEU A 234 -17.70 19.52 13.60
N ALA A 235 -17.99 20.47 14.49
CA ALA A 235 -18.76 21.66 14.15
C ALA A 235 -18.04 22.49 13.08
N PHE A 236 -16.71 22.55 13.11
CA PHE A 236 -15.90 23.18 12.07
C PHE A 236 -16.12 22.52 10.70
N LEU A 237 -16.03 21.18 10.61
CA LEU A 237 -16.24 20.48 9.33
C LEU A 237 -17.65 20.67 8.76
N ARG A 238 -18.65 20.85 9.61
CA ARG A 238 -20.03 21.16 9.19
C ARG A 238 -20.21 22.57 8.64
N ALA A 239 -19.29 23.49 8.96
CA ALA A 239 -19.36 24.89 8.56
C ALA A 239 -18.61 25.19 7.25
N LEU A 240 -17.83 24.23 6.73
CA LEU A 240 -17.13 24.29 5.44
C LEU A 240 -18.09 24.13 4.25
#